data_AF-A0AAV2N772-F1
#
_entry.id   AF-A0AAV2N772-F1
#
_cell.length_a   1.000
_cell.length_b   1.000
_cell.length_c   1.000
_cell.angle_alpha   90.00
_cell.angle_beta   90.00
_cell.angle_gamma   90.00
#
_symmetry.space_group_name_H-M   'P 1'
#
loop_
_entity.id
_entity.type
_entity.pdbx_description
1 polymer ?
#
loop_
_entity_poly.entity_id
_entity_poly.type
_entity_poly.pdbx_seq_one_letter_code
_entity_poly.pdbx_strand_id
1 'polypeptide(L)' 'MGKLVLLLCLAFLAMSVVMACQPRGSSCRHSSECCRGLECNSRENRCDRYGLNPLLRIQEYEQEMSD' A
#
# COMPACT_ATOMS: atom_id res chain seq x y z
N MET A 1 28.83 -18.66 25.09
CA MET A 1 28.67 -17.33 24.43
C MET A 1 27.94 -17.37 23.08
N GLY A 2 28.08 -18.41 22.24
CA GLY A 2 27.43 -18.45 20.91
C GLY A 2 25.88 -18.53 20.90
N LYS A 3 25.26 -19.15 21.92
CA LYS A 3 23.78 -19.25 22.02
C LYS A 3 23.10 -17.89 22.16
N LEU A 4 23.71 -16.95 22.90
CA LEU A 4 23.21 -15.58 23.06
C LEU A 4 23.25 -14.80 21.74
N VAL A 5 24.34 -14.95 20.97
CA VAL A 5 24.49 -14.31 19.66
C VAL A 5 23.46 -14.84 18.66
N LEU A 6 23.17 -16.15 18.71
CA LEU A 6 22.16 -16.78 17.86
C LEU A 6 20.74 -16.27 18.18
N LEU A 7 20.41 -16.14 19.47
CA LEU A 7 19.12 -15.60 19.92
C LEU A 7 18.95 -14.14 19.52
N LEU A 8 20.00 -13.32 19.63
CA LEU A 8 19.99 -11.93 19.20
C LEU A 8 19.80 -11.84 17.68
N CYS A 9 20.50 -12.66 16.88
CA CYS A 9 20.32 -12.68 15.43
C CYS A 9 18.88 -13.03 15.03
N LEU A 10 18.27 -14.05 15.65
CA LEU A 10 16.89 -14.43 15.36
C LEU A 10 15.89 -13.32 15.73
N ALA A 11 16.13 -12.60 16.84
CA ALA A 11 15.30 -11.46 17.22
C ALA A 11 15.43 -10.29 16.22
N PHE A 12 16.63 -9.97 15.75
CA PHE A 12 16.86 -8.91 14.76
C PHE A 12 16.28 -9.28 13.37
N LEU A 13 16.38 -10.54 12.96
CA LEU A 13 15.78 -11.02 11.70
C LEU A 13 14.25 -11.04 11.77
N ALA A 14 13.65 -11.37 12.92
CA ALA A 14 12.20 -11.29 13.09
C ALA A 14 11.66 -9.85 12.98
N MET A 15 12.42 -8.86 13.42
CA MET A 15 12.02 -7.44 13.39
C MET A 15 12.11 -6.79 11.99
N SER A 16 12.80 -7.42 11.03
CA SER A 16 13.01 -6.85 9.69
C SER A 16 11.96 -7.26 8.65
N VAL A 17 10.98 -8.09 9.01
CA VAL A 17 9.95 -8.63 8.10
C VAL A 17 8.64 -7.84 8.16
N VAL A 18 8.70 -6.50 8.16
CA VAL A 18 7.49 -5.67 8.03
C VAL A 18 7.76 -4.49 7.09
N MET A 19 8.16 -4.80 5.86
CA MET A 19 7.76 -3.99 4.71
C MET A 19 6.90 -4.85 3.80
N ALA A 20 5.84 -5.40 4.39
CA ALA A 20 4.75 -5.99 3.63
C ALA A 20 3.98 -4.84 3.01
N CYS A 21 4.00 -4.75 1.69
CA CYS A 21 3.15 -3.84 0.95
C CYS A 21 1.67 -3.98 1.41
N GLN A 22 0.91 -2.90 1.31
CA GLN A 22 -0.50 -2.92 1.66
C GLN A 22 -1.33 -3.70 0.64
N PRO A 23 -2.17 -4.65 1.09
CA PRO A 23 -3.11 -5.35 0.22
C PRO A 23 -4.28 -4.44 -0.18
N ARG A 24 -5.13 -4.93 -1.10
CA ARG A 24 -6.32 -4.20 -1.55
C ARG A 24 -7.24 -3.86 -0.37
N GLY A 25 -7.74 -2.63 -0.36
CA GLY A 25 -8.63 -2.10 0.67
C GLY A 25 -7.89 -1.59 1.92
N SER A 26 -6.59 -1.85 2.07
CA SER A 26 -5.80 -1.28 3.16
C SER A 26 -5.55 0.21 2.97
N SER A 27 -5.47 0.94 4.07
CA SER A 27 -5.19 2.37 4.04
C SER A 27 -3.79 2.65 3.48
N CYS A 28 -3.68 3.70 2.69
CA CYS A 28 -2.44 4.14 2.05
C CYS A 28 -2.38 5.67 1.97
N ARG A 29 -1.16 6.21 1.90
CA ARG A 29 -0.91 7.61 1.53
C ARG A 29 -0.33 7.74 0.13
N HIS A 30 0.51 6.77 -0.25
CA HIS A 30 1.21 6.75 -1.53
C HIS A 30 1.03 5.40 -2.23
N SER A 31 0.94 5.37 -3.56
CA SER A 31 0.83 4.12 -4.32
C SER A 31 2.01 3.17 -4.12
N SER A 32 3.17 3.67 -3.71
CA SER A 32 4.35 2.86 -3.34
C SER A 32 4.17 2.02 -2.08
N GLU A 33 3.17 2.33 -1.26
CA GLU A 33 2.78 1.54 -0.09
C GLU A 33 2.00 0.30 -0.53
N CYS A 34 1.25 0.38 -1.63
CA CYS A 34 0.40 -0.70 -2.10
C CYS A 34 1.20 -1.82 -2.78
N CYS A 35 0.70 -3.05 -2.66
CA CYS A 35 1.30 -4.19 -3.36
C CYS A 35 1.25 -4.02 -4.88
N ARG A 36 2.18 -4.67 -5.60
CA ARG A 36 2.25 -4.61 -7.07
C ARG A 36 0.88 -4.82 -7.71
N GLY A 37 0.51 -3.90 -8.60
CA GLY A 37 -0.78 -3.92 -9.31
C GLY A 37 -1.89 -3.12 -8.61
N LEU A 38 -1.60 -2.44 -7.51
CA LEU A 38 -2.52 -1.57 -6.78
C LEU A 38 -2.01 -0.11 -6.70
N GLU A 39 -2.91 0.86 -6.82
CA GLU A 39 -2.67 2.28 -6.50
C GLU A 39 -3.34 2.68 -5.21
N CYS A 40 -2.78 3.73 -4.61
CA CYS A 40 -3.50 4.43 -3.58
C CYS A 40 -4.57 5.34 -4.19
N ASN A 41 -5.84 5.00 -3.97
CA ASN A 41 -6.96 5.88 -4.30
C ASN A 41 -6.97 7.06 -3.32
N SER A 42 -6.74 8.29 -3.81
CA SER A 42 -6.67 9.48 -2.94
C SER A 42 -8.02 9.90 -2.34
N ARG A 43 -9.16 9.51 -2.95
CA ARG A 43 -10.49 9.81 -2.41
C ARG A 43 -10.78 8.96 -1.17
N GLU A 44 -10.48 7.67 -1.25
CA GLU A 44 -10.74 6.73 -0.14
C GLU A 44 -9.53 6.47 0.76
N ASN A 45 -8.35 6.94 0.36
CA ASN A 45 -7.05 6.64 0.97
C ASN A 45 -6.83 5.13 1.14
N ARG A 46 -7.21 4.34 0.13
CA ARG A 46 -7.13 2.87 0.14
C ARG A 46 -6.45 2.34 -1.11
N CYS A 47 -5.72 1.24 -0.95
CA CYS A 47 -5.13 0.52 -2.07
C CYS A 47 -6.22 -0.13 -2.92
N ASP A 48 -6.36 0.25 -4.18
CA ASP A 48 -7.26 -0.39 -5.13
C ASP A 48 -6.54 -0.70 -6.44
N ARG A 49 -7.16 -1.47 -7.34
CA ARG A 49 -6.53 -1.80 -8.62
C ARG A 49 -6.19 -0.53 -9.38
N TYR A 50 -4.94 -0.46 -9.86
CA TYR A 50 -4.54 0.45 -10.95
C TYR A 50 -5.61 0.31 -12.03
N GLY A 51 -6.29 1.41 -12.34
CA GLY A 51 -7.48 1.40 -13.18
C GLY A 51 -7.27 0.58 -14.46
N LEU A 52 -8.02 -0.51 -14.56
CA LEU A 52 -8.49 -1.06 -15.84
C LEU A 52 -9.48 -0.09 -16.53
N ASN A 53 -9.65 1.14 -16.04
CA ASN A 53 -10.46 2.17 -16.67
C ASN A 53 -9.82 3.56 -16.54
N PRO A 54 -8.99 3.97 -17.52
CA PRO A 54 -8.68 5.39 -17.74
C PRO A 54 -9.93 6.29 -17.91
N LEU A 55 -11.12 5.71 -18.07
CA LEU A 55 -12.40 6.42 -18.14
C LEU A 55 -12.93 6.94 -16.79
N LEU A 56 -12.51 6.39 -15.65
CA LEU A 56 -13.02 6.86 -14.35
C LEU A 56 -12.38 8.19 -13.92
N ARG A 57 -11.17 8.48 -14.42
CA ARG A 57 -10.49 9.77 -14.20
C ARG A 57 -11.24 10.93 -14.86
N ILE A 58 -12.04 10.66 -15.89
CA ILE A 58 -12.84 11.67 -16.61
C ILE A 58 -14.17 11.91 -15.87
N GLN A 59 -14.75 10.88 -15.25
CA GLN A 59 -16.03 11.00 -14.54
C GLN A 59 -15.92 11.77 -13.21
N GLU A 60 -14.80 11.67 -12.48
CA GLU A 60 -14.63 12.53 -11.28
C GLU A 60 -14.53 14.01 -11.63
N TYR A 61 -13.96 14.36 -12.79
CA TYR A 61 -13.87 15.76 -13.26
C TYR A 61 -15.22 16.35 -13.63
N GLU A 62 -16.12 15.58 -14.26
CA GLU A 62 -17.48 16.07 -14.55
C GLU A 62 -18.30 16.28 -13.27
N GLN A 63 -17.98 15.56 -12.19
CA GLN A 63 -18.73 15.65 -10.94
C GLN A 63 -18.26 16.79 -10.01
N GLU A 64 -17.05 17.32 -10.19
CA GLU A 64 -16.60 18.55 -9.51
C GLU A 64 -17.06 19.84 -10.22
N MET A 65 -17.64 19.77 -11.43
CA MET A 65 -18.08 20.96 -12.19
C MET A 65 -19.58 21.25 -12.07
N SER A 66 -20.30 20.53 -11.21
CA SER A 66 -21.74 20.69 -11.00
C SER A 66 -22.14 20.92 -9.53
N ASP A 67 -21.25 21.49 -8.73
CA ASP A 67 -21.56 22.18 -7.46
C ASP A 67 -21.01 23.61 -7.48
#